data_AF-A0A1H8NZ57-F1
#
_entry.id   AF-A0A1H8NZ57-F1
#
_cell.length_a   1.000
_cell.length_b   1.000
_cell.length_c   1.000
_cell.angle_alpha   90.00
_cell.angle_beta   90.00
_cell.angle_gamma   90.00
#
_symmetry.space_group_name_H-M   'P 1'
#
loop_
_entity.id
_entity.type
_entity.pdbx_description
1 polymer ?
#
loop_
_entity_poly.entity_id
_entity_poly.type
_entity_poly.pdbx_seq_one_letter_code
_entity_poly.pdbx_strand_id
1 'polypeptide(L)'
;MRWSKPCLNERGMVTGVVLAVVLLVLGIGGAMLQLSASEGASADGYIDGMAAHYLAEAGVKKAVSQLPQDPLWPGESAKLGEGMYQVTVNPLSGKISSTGKVHTAARQLTVSYTISEDDKTGNKIIQYTWDNN
;
A
#
# COMPACT_ATOMS: atom_id res chain seq x y z
N MET A 1 2.51 -73.59 -31.26
CA MET A 1 1.55 -72.70 -30.58
C MET A 1 1.98 -71.25 -30.82
N ARG A 2 1.20 -70.47 -31.59
CA ARG A 2 1.51 -69.07 -31.91
C ARG A 2 0.47 -68.19 -31.22
N TRP A 3 0.89 -67.47 -30.17
CA TRP A 3 0.04 -66.54 -29.43
C TRP A 3 -0.18 -65.28 -30.25
N SER A 4 -1.42 -65.01 -30.67
CA SER A 4 -1.82 -63.72 -31.21
C SER A 4 -1.92 -62.72 -30.06
N LYS A 5 -1.07 -61.69 -30.07
CA LYS A 5 -1.21 -60.56 -29.14
C LYS A 5 -2.52 -59.84 -29.43
N PRO A 6 -3.34 -59.51 -28.41
CA PRO A 6 -4.50 -58.65 -28.63
C PRO A 6 -3.99 -57.29 -29.08
N CYS A 7 -4.33 -56.88 -30.31
CA CYS A 7 -4.15 -55.50 -30.77
C CYS A 7 -5.14 -54.64 -29.99
N LEU A 8 -4.79 -54.31 -28.74
CA LEU A 8 -5.49 -53.33 -27.95
C LEU A 8 -5.49 -52.04 -28.76
N ASN A 9 -6.65 -51.36 -28.87
CA ASN A 9 -6.85 -50.19 -29.70
C ASN A 9 -5.94 -49.02 -29.27
N GLU A 10 -4.67 -49.02 -29.73
CA GLU A 10 -3.62 -48.06 -29.38
C GLU A 10 -4.05 -46.62 -29.68
N ARG A 11 -4.86 -46.43 -30.73
CA ARG A 11 -5.40 -45.12 -31.13
C ARG A 11 -6.35 -44.52 -30.08
N GLY A 12 -7.13 -45.35 -29.40
CA GLY A 12 -8.03 -44.91 -28.33
C GLY A 12 -7.28 -44.51 -27.06
N MET A 13 -6.25 -45.27 -26.69
CA MET A 13 -5.42 -44.96 -25.52
C MET A 13 -4.57 -43.72 -25.72
N VAL A 14 -3.96 -43.54 -26.90
CA VAL A 14 -3.17 -42.34 -27.21
C VAL A 14 -4.03 -41.09 -27.12
N THR A 15 -5.25 -41.13 -27.65
CA THR A 15 -6.19 -40.00 -27.56
C THR A 15 -6.54 -39.65 -26.10
N GLY A 16 -6.77 -40.67 -25.26
CA GLY A 16 -7.04 -40.48 -23.84
C GLY A 16 -5.87 -39.85 -23.08
N VAL A 17 -4.64 -40.31 -23.36
CA VAL A 17 -3.42 -39.74 -22.77
C VAL A 17 -3.22 -38.29 -23.22
N VAL A 18 -3.40 -37.99 -24.51
CA VAL A 18 -3.29 -36.62 -25.03
C VAL A 18 -4.33 -35.70 -24.38
N LEU A 19 -5.58 -36.14 -24.25
CA LEU A 19 -6.62 -35.38 -23.56
C LEU A 19 -6.26 -35.13 -22.08
N ALA A 20 -5.76 -36.15 -21.38
CA ALA A 20 -5.35 -35.99 -19.98
C ALA A 20 -4.21 -34.96 -19.86
N VAL A 21 -3.22 -35.01 -20.73
CA VAL A 21 -2.11 -34.05 -20.75
C VAL A 21 -2.61 -32.64 -21.07
N VAL A 22 -3.50 -32.49 -22.06
CA VAL A 22 -4.07 -31.19 -22.43
C VAL A 22 -4.87 -30.59 -21.26
N LEU A 23 -5.70 -31.39 -20.57
CA LEU A 23 -6.44 -30.94 -19.40
C LEU A 23 -5.51 -30.52 -18.27
N LEU A 24 -4.41 -31.24 -18.07
CA LEU A 24 -3.40 -30.93 -17.05
C LEU A 24 -2.70 -29.60 -17.37
N VAL A 25 -2.29 -29.40 -18.62
CA VAL A 25 -1.65 -28.14 -19.08
C VAL A 25 -2.62 -26.97 -18.95
N LEU A 26 -3.89 -27.13 -19.34
CA LEU A 26 -4.90 -26.10 -19.21
C LEU A 26 -5.20 -25.77 -17.74
N GLY A 27 -5.27 -26.79 -16.87
CA GLY A 27 -5.48 -26.60 -15.44
C GLY A 27 -4.33 -25.82 -14.78
N ILE A 28 -3.08 -26.22 -15.04
CA ILE A 28 -1.91 -25.50 -14.52
C ILE A 28 -1.82 -24.09 -15.12
N GLY A 29 -2.00 -23.95 -16.43
CA GLY A 29 -1.96 -22.64 -17.10
C GLY A 29 -3.02 -21.68 -16.55
N GLY A 30 -4.24 -22.17 -16.31
CA GLY A 30 -5.30 -21.38 -15.68
C GLY A 30 -4.97 -20.94 -14.26
N ALA A 31 -4.40 -21.84 -13.44
CA ALA A 31 -3.97 -21.51 -12.09
C ALA A 31 -2.84 -20.46 -12.07
N MET A 32 -1.86 -20.57 -12.98
CA MET A 32 -0.77 -19.59 -13.10
C MET A 32 -1.29 -18.21 -13.51
N LEU A 33 -2.25 -18.13 -14.44
CA LEU A 33 -2.86 -16.85 -14.83
C LEU A 33 -3.59 -16.17 -13.67
N GLN A 34 -4.33 -16.93 -12.85
CA GLN A 34 -5.00 -16.38 -11.67
C GLN A 34 -4.00 -15.87 -10.63
N LEU A 35 -2.89 -16.58 -10.44
CA LEU A 35 -1.83 -16.15 -9.54
C LEU A 35 -1.19 -14.85 -10.04
N SER A 36 -0.82 -14.77 -11.32
CA SER A 36 -0.23 -13.56 -11.90
C SER A 36 -1.18 -12.35 -11.85
N ALA A 37 -2.48 -12.55 -12.09
CA ALA A 37 -3.46 -11.47 -11.95
C ALA A 37 -3.58 -10.96 -10.51
N SER A 38 -3.51 -11.88 -9.53
CA SER A 38 -3.58 -11.55 -8.10
C SER A 38 -2.32 -10.86 -7.61
N GLU A 39 -1.15 -11.27 -8.10
CA GLU A 39 0.14 -10.60 -7.85
C GLU A 39 0.14 -9.19 -8.42
N GLY A 40 -0.36 -8.99 -9.64
CA GLY A 40 -0.50 -7.67 -10.26
C GLY A 40 -1.37 -6.72 -9.43
N ALA A 41 -2.57 -7.18 -9.03
CA ALA A 41 -3.45 -6.37 -8.19
C ALA A 41 -2.84 -6.03 -6.81
N SER A 42 -2.06 -6.96 -6.25
CA SER A 42 -1.36 -6.73 -4.98
C SER A 42 -0.21 -5.74 -5.13
N ALA A 43 0.53 -5.78 -6.25
CA ALA A 43 1.61 -4.86 -6.55
C ALA A 43 1.10 -3.43 -6.78
N ASP A 44 0.00 -3.27 -7.52
CA ASP A 44 -0.64 -1.96 -7.72
C ASP A 44 -1.11 -1.38 -6.38
N GLY A 45 -1.76 -2.20 -5.55
CA GLY A 45 -2.16 -1.79 -4.20
C GLY A 45 -0.98 -1.41 -3.29
N TYR A 46 0.19 -2.04 -3.47
CA TYR A 46 1.40 -1.69 -2.75
C TYR A 46 1.96 -0.33 -3.20
N ILE A 47 2.00 -0.05 -4.50
CA ILE A 47 2.45 1.24 -5.05
C ILE A 47 1.53 2.37 -4.58
N ASP A 48 0.22 2.19 -4.68
CA ASP A 48 -0.76 3.14 -4.18
C ASP A 48 -0.64 3.34 -2.66
N GLY A 49 -0.35 2.26 -1.92
CA GLY A 49 -0.05 2.29 -0.49
C GLY A 49 1.17 3.14 -0.14
N MET A 50 2.26 3.03 -0.90
CA MET A 50 3.44 3.87 -0.74
C MET A 50 3.15 5.33 -1.08
N ALA A 51 2.43 5.58 -2.19
CA ALA A 51 2.06 6.92 -2.60
C ALA A 51 1.18 7.61 -1.53
N ALA A 52 0.20 6.89 -0.97
CA ALA A 52 -0.61 7.36 0.15
C ALA A 52 0.24 7.67 1.40
N HIS A 53 1.27 6.88 1.69
CA HIS A 53 2.20 7.15 2.79
C HIS A 53 2.98 8.46 2.57
N TYR A 54 3.55 8.67 1.38
CA TYR A 54 4.27 9.89 1.06
C TYR A 54 3.38 11.14 1.10
N LEU A 55 2.11 11.03 0.73
CA LEU A 55 1.15 12.12 0.87
C LEU A 55 0.85 12.43 2.34
N ALA A 56 0.71 11.41 3.19
CA ALA A 56 0.58 11.61 4.63
C ALA A 56 1.82 12.32 5.20
N GLU A 57 3.03 11.93 4.79
CA GLU A 57 4.25 12.62 5.20
C GLU A 57 4.28 14.08 4.75
N ALA A 58 3.84 14.37 3.52
CA ALA A 58 3.78 15.73 3.00
C ALA A 58 2.86 16.60 3.87
N GLY A 59 1.70 16.09 4.28
CA GLY A 59 0.80 16.78 5.20
C GLY A 59 1.41 17.03 6.58
N VAL A 60 2.15 16.06 7.14
CA VAL A 60 2.91 16.29 8.39
C VAL A 60 3.98 17.35 8.20
N LYS A 61 4.79 17.29 7.14
CA LYS A 61 5.85 18.27 6.86
C LYS A 61 5.27 19.67 6.69
N LYS A 62 4.09 19.79 6.07
CA LYS A 62 3.35 21.04 5.98
C LYS A 62 2.94 21.57 7.35
N ALA A 63 2.37 20.72 8.21
CA ALA A 63 2.03 21.11 9.59
C ALA A 63 3.25 21.57 10.39
N VAL A 64 4.36 20.84 10.29
CA VAL A 64 5.64 21.19 10.91
C VAL A 64 6.13 22.57 10.45
N SER A 65 5.94 22.93 9.17
CA SER A 65 6.31 24.25 8.66
C SER A 65 5.38 25.39 9.08
N GLN A 66 4.10 25.06 9.36
CA GLN A 66 3.06 26.05 9.65
C GLN A 66 2.94 26.36 11.14
N LEU A 67 3.10 25.36 12.02
CA LEU A 67 2.96 25.52 13.47
C LEU A 67 3.91 26.55 14.12
N PRO A 68 5.15 26.77 13.66
CA PRO A 68 5.98 27.86 14.16
C PRO A 68 5.43 29.25 13.85
N GLN A 69 4.69 29.39 12.74
CA GLN A 69 4.13 30.67 12.27
C GLN A 69 2.74 30.92 12.84
N ASP A 70 1.93 29.86 12.92
CA ASP A 70 0.58 29.87 13.49
C ASP A 70 0.39 28.64 14.40
N PRO A 71 0.60 28.80 15.72
CA PRO A 71 0.45 27.72 16.69
C PRO A 71 -0.98 27.17 16.83
N LEU A 72 -1.98 27.92 16.35
CA LEU A 72 -3.40 27.52 16.40
C LEU A 72 -3.89 26.97 15.06
N TRP A 73 -2.99 26.76 14.10
CA TRP A 73 -3.35 26.25 12.80
C TRP A 73 -4.05 24.88 12.90
N PRO A 74 -5.31 24.75 12.44
CA PRO A 74 -6.11 23.56 12.69
C PRO A 74 -5.75 22.37 11.79
N GLY A 75 -5.00 22.61 10.72
CA GLY A 75 -4.80 21.66 9.63
C GLY A 75 -5.40 22.14 8.30
N GLU A 76 -5.16 21.36 7.25
CA GLU A 76 -5.72 21.60 5.93
C GLU A 76 -5.94 20.28 5.18
N SER A 77 -6.65 20.36 4.06
CA SER A 77 -6.69 19.28 3.08
C SER A 77 -6.29 19.82 1.73
N ALA A 78 -5.38 19.14 1.05
CA ALA A 78 -4.95 19.55 -0.28
C ALA A 78 -4.75 18.34 -1.20
N LYS A 79 -4.93 18.56 -2.49
CA LYS A 79 -4.62 17.59 -3.54
C LYS A 79 -3.17 17.75 -3.98
N LEU A 80 -2.50 16.63 -4.21
CA LEU A 80 -1.14 16.58 -4.76
C LEU A 80 -1.09 15.45 -5.80
N GLY A 81 -0.99 15.83 -7.07
CA GLY A 81 -1.11 14.87 -8.18
C GLY A 81 -2.45 14.13 -8.18
N GLU A 82 -2.40 12.80 -8.26
CA GLU A 82 -3.57 11.90 -8.28
C GLU A 82 -4.16 11.63 -6.88
N GLY A 83 -3.53 12.14 -5.82
CA GLY A 83 -3.95 11.90 -4.44
C GLY A 83 -4.27 13.16 -3.67
N MET A 84 -4.59 12.96 -2.39
CA MET A 84 -4.82 14.05 -1.44
C MET A 84 -4.27 13.71 -0.07
N TYR A 85 -3.88 14.73 0.68
CA TYR A 85 -3.62 14.63 2.10
C TYR A 85 -4.65 15.45 2.89
N GLN A 86 -4.95 14.97 4.09
CA GLN A 86 -5.73 15.67 5.09
C GLN A 86 -4.91 15.69 6.37
N VAL A 87 -4.52 16.87 6.83
CA VAL A 87 -3.80 17.04 8.09
C VAL A 87 -4.68 17.75 9.10
N THR A 88 -4.60 17.32 10.35
CA THR A 88 -5.33 17.87 11.48
C THR A 88 -4.36 18.01 12.64
N VAL A 89 -4.31 19.20 13.23
CA VAL A 89 -3.49 19.47 14.40
C VAL A 89 -4.39 19.59 15.62
N ASN A 90 -4.07 18.84 16.66
CA ASN A 90 -4.67 18.98 17.97
C ASN A 90 -3.65 19.67 18.90
N PRO A 91 -3.81 20.98 19.18
CA PRO A 91 -2.91 21.72 20.04
C PRO A 91 -2.99 21.32 21.51
N LEU A 92 -4.12 20.77 21.97
CA LEU A 92 -4.29 20.33 23.35
C LEU A 92 -3.49 19.05 23.65
N SER A 93 -3.46 18.12 22.69
CA SER A 93 -2.70 16.88 22.84
C SER A 93 -1.26 16.98 22.32
N GLY A 94 -0.89 18.10 21.68
CA GLY A 94 0.37 18.23 20.97
C GLY A 94 0.52 17.17 19.88
N LYS A 95 -0.54 16.88 19.11
CA LYS A 95 -0.49 15.85 18.05
C LYS A 95 -0.85 16.42 16.69
N ILE A 96 -0.14 15.96 15.68
CA ILE A 96 -0.39 16.19 14.25
C ILE A 96 -0.79 14.84 13.68
N SER A 97 -1.97 14.75 13.09
CA SER A 97 -2.42 13.57 12.36
C SER A 97 -2.54 13.94 10.89
N SER A 98 -1.89 13.19 10.00
CA SER A 98 -2.05 13.36 8.57
C SER A 98 -2.42 12.05 7.88
N THR A 99 -3.42 12.10 7.02
CA THR A 99 -3.91 10.98 6.23
C THR A 99 -3.71 11.28 4.76
N GLY A 100 -2.93 10.45 4.08
CA GLY A 100 -2.78 10.46 2.63
C GLY A 100 -3.69 9.42 1.99
N LYS A 101 -4.27 9.75 0.83
CA LYS A 101 -5.16 8.89 0.05
C LYS A 101 -4.79 8.93 -1.43
N VAL A 102 -4.67 7.75 -2.04
CA VAL A 102 -4.47 7.54 -3.48
C VAL A 102 -5.35 6.37 -3.89
N HIS A 103 -6.25 6.57 -4.85
CA HIS A 103 -7.25 5.57 -5.25
C HIS A 103 -7.98 4.95 -4.04
N THR A 104 -7.82 3.64 -3.82
CA THR A 104 -8.41 2.90 -2.70
C THR A 104 -7.47 2.79 -1.50
N ALA A 105 -6.19 3.18 -1.66
CA ALA A 105 -5.21 3.13 -0.59
C ALA A 105 -5.28 4.38 0.30
N ALA A 106 -5.25 4.16 1.61
CA ALA A 106 -5.15 5.21 2.61
C ALA A 106 -4.10 4.85 3.67
N ARG A 107 -3.31 5.84 4.06
CA ARG A 107 -2.32 5.74 5.13
C ARG A 107 -2.41 6.95 6.05
N GLN A 108 -2.29 6.72 7.34
CA GLN A 108 -2.33 7.75 8.36
C GLN A 108 -1.02 7.74 9.15
N LEU A 109 -0.48 8.91 9.40
CA LEU A 109 0.69 9.15 10.22
C LEU A 109 0.32 10.08 11.36
N THR A 110 0.80 9.76 12.55
CA THR A 110 0.64 10.60 13.73
C THR A 110 2.01 11.00 14.25
N VAL A 111 2.18 12.29 14.52
CA VAL A 111 3.40 12.87 15.08
C VAL A 111 3.01 13.65 16.32
N SER A 112 3.69 13.37 17.43
CA SER A 112 3.57 14.18 18.63
C SER A 112 4.58 15.33 18.54
N TYR A 113 4.19 16.51 19.00
CA TYR A 113 5.07 17.66 19.09
C TYR A 113 5.02 18.28 20.49
N THR A 114 6.16 18.81 20.93
CA THR A 114 6.28 19.54 22.19
C THR A 114 6.88 20.90 21.91
N ILE A 115 6.26 21.93 22.46
CA ILE A 115 6.77 23.30 22.40
C ILE A 115 7.53 23.53 23.70
N SER A 116 8.84 23.74 23.59
CA SER A 116 9.71 24.16 24.69
C SER A 116 10.19 25.58 24.43
N GLU A 117 10.38 26.38 25.46
CA GLU A 117 10.93 27.73 25.34
C GLU A 117 12.36 27.70 25.86
N ASP A 118 13.30 28.25 25.07
CA ASP A 118 14.70 28.32 25.47
C ASP A 118 14.88 29.45 26.49
N ASP A 119 15.26 29.09 27.72
CA ASP A 119 15.37 30.01 28.85
C ASP A 119 16.41 31.14 28.65
N LYS A 120 17.32 31.01 27.69
CA LYS A 120 18.42 31.98 27.45
C LYS A 120 18.11 32.94 26.31
N THR A 121 17.28 32.52 25.35
CA THR A 121 17.00 33.28 24.12
C THR A 121 15.53 33.66 23.97
N GLY A 122 14.62 33.07 24.76
CA GLY A 122 13.17 33.23 24.60
C GLY A 122 12.63 32.60 23.31
N ASN A 123 13.43 31.79 22.62
CA ASN A 123 13.03 31.15 21.37
C ASN A 123 12.20 29.89 21.65
N LYS A 124 11.09 29.75 20.92
CA LYS A 124 10.29 28.51 20.94
C LYS A 124 10.97 27.44 20.10
N ILE A 125 11.35 26.34 20.74
CA ILE A 125 11.84 25.11 20.13
C ILE A 125 10.66 24.15 20.00
N ILE A 126 10.40 23.65 18.78
CA ILE A 126 9.40 22.61 18.55
C ILE A 126 10.13 21.30 18.29
N GLN A 127 9.92 20.32 19.16
CA GLN A 127 10.41 18.96 18.99
C GLN A 127 9.30 18.08 18.43
N TYR A 128 9.63 17.20 17.49
CA TYR A 128 8.69 16.29 16.83
C TYR A 128 9.12 14.84 17.04
N THR A 129 8.20 14.00 17.49
CA THR A 129 8.39 12.56 17.71
C THR A 129 7.41 11.79 16.83
N TRP A 130 7.95 10.98 15.94
CA TRP A 130 7.16 10.11 15.06
C TRP A 130 6.64 8.92 15.85
N ASP A 131 5.32 8.70 15.80
CA ASP A 131 4.68 7.54 16.42
C ASP A 131 4.68 6.40 15.38
N ASN A 132 5.72 5.55 15.42
CA ASN A 132 5.78 4.35 14.60
C ASN A 132 4.99 3.25 15.30
N ASN A 133 3.69 3.18 15.01
CA ASN A 133 2.85 2.04 15.40
C ASN A 133 2.85 0.95 14.32
#